data_AF-F9U6F3-F1
#
_entry.id   AF-F9U6F3-F1
#
_cell.length_a   1.000
_cell.length_b   1.000
_cell.length_c   1.000
_cell.angle_alpha   90.00
_cell.angle_beta   90.00
_cell.angle_gamma   90.00
#
_symmetry.space_group_name_H-M   'P 1'
#
loop_
_entity.id
_entity.type
_entity.pdbx_description
1 polymer ?
#
loop_
_entity_poly.entity_id
_entity_poly.type
_entity_poly.pdbx_seq_one_letter_code
_entity_poly.pdbx_strand_id
1 'polypeptide(L)'
;MIEHAVEAFITRWGGGTSYGRNERANLQMFITELCTLLDLPQPDPSSSKVGDNAYVFERKLTEPTADGGQTGSSGWDAAIVKARNQSENYARLLPPEEGRPPFIVVAVGRSFTLYAEFSRLGGYYVAFPDARRHTIRLEQLRDPKTRELLRALWLDPLSLDPTRNAGKITTDIAGQLAILGFLDEQLSAHVSQI
;
A
#
# COMPACT_ATOMS: atom_id res chain seq x y z
N MET A 1 -20.96 10.05 -11.77
CA MET A 1 -20.19 11.14 -11.12
C MET A 1 -19.20 10.48 -10.16
N ILE A 2 -17.90 10.83 -10.23
CA ILE A 2 -16.86 10.21 -9.37
C ILE A 2 -17.22 10.23 -7.88
N GLU A 3 -17.91 11.27 -7.42
CA GLU A 3 -18.35 11.38 -6.03
C GLU A 3 -19.26 10.24 -5.57
N HIS A 4 -20.18 9.79 -6.44
CA HIS A 4 -21.05 8.66 -6.10
C HIS A 4 -20.28 7.34 -6.03
N ALA A 5 -19.28 7.17 -6.89
CA ALA A 5 -18.41 6.00 -6.86
C ALA A 5 -17.55 5.98 -5.59
N VAL A 6 -17.07 7.14 -5.14
CA VAL A 6 -16.36 7.30 -3.87
C VAL A 6 -17.24 6.97 -2.69
N GLU A 7 -18.46 7.52 -2.63
CA GLU A 7 -19.39 7.18 -1.55
C GLU A 7 -19.78 5.70 -1.55
N ALA A 8 -19.94 5.07 -2.72
CA ALA A 8 -20.21 3.64 -2.82
C ALA A 8 -19.02 2.81 -2.33
N PHE A 9 -17.79 3.17 -2.72
CA PHE A 9 -16.57 2.52 -2.28
C PHE A 9 -16.37 2.67 -0.77
N ILE A 10 -16.51 3.88 -0.24
CA ILE A 10 -16.46 4.15 1.20
C ILE A 10 -17.62 3.43 1.89
N THR A 11 -18.82 3.33 1.35
CA THR A 11 -19.89 2.59 2.04
C THR A 11 -19.55 1.09 2.15
N ARG A 12 -19.07 0.50 1.06
CA ARG A 12 -18.74 -0.92 0.95
C ARG A 12 -17.56 -1.32 1.84
N TRP A 13 -16.48 -0.54 1.79
CA TRP A 13 -15.22 -0.83 2.47
C TRP A 13 -15.03 -0.03 3.76
N GLY A 14 -15.89 0.97 4.00
CA GLY A 14 -15.84 1.96 5.07
C GLY A 14 -16.60 1.58 6.36
N GLY A 15 -17.20 0.39 6.43
CA GLY A 15 -17.92 -0.11 7.61
C GLY A 15 -19.15 -0.95 7.28
N GLY A 16 -19.43 -1.20 5.98
CA GLY A 16 -20.52 -2.05 5.51
C GLY A 16 -20.24 -3.56 5.57
N THR A 17 -20.98 -4.35 4.79
CA THR A 17 -20.99 -5.84 4.78
C THR A 17 -19.62 -6.51 4.67
N SER A 18 -18.61 -5.83 4.15
CA SER A 18 -17.24 -6.33 4.00
C SER A 18 -16.37 -6.19 5.27
N TYR A 19 -16.92 -5.66 6.37
CA TYR A 19 -16.24 -5.46 7.65
C TYR A 19 -16.18 -6.76 8.49
N GLY A 20 -14.99 -7.10 8.99
CA GLY A 20 -14.75 -8.22 9.90
C GLY A 20 -14.43 -9.57 9.24
N ARG A 21 -13.78 -10.46 10.03
CA ARG A 21 -13.43 -11.91 9.90
C ARG A 21 -12.96 -12.52 8.55
N ASN A 22 -13.14 -11.84 7.41
CA ASN A 22 -12.82 -12.31 6.05
C ASN A 22 -12.01 -11.27 5.26
N GLU A 23 -11.38 -10.33 5.94
CA GLU A 23 -10.72 -9.18 5.33
C GLU A 23 -9.62 -9.59 4.31
N ARG A 24 -8.81 -10.61 4.64
CA ARG A 24 -7.80 -11.17 3.72
C ARG A 24 -8.40 -11.73 2.43
N ALA A 25 -9.57 -12.37 2.51
CA ALA A 25 -10.27 -12.91 1.33
C ALA A 25 -10.81 -11.80 0.41
N ASN A 26 -11.07 -10.62 0.98
CA ASN A 26 -11.60 -9.47 0.25
C ASN A 26 -10.52 -8.51 -0.26
N LEU A 27 -9.26 -8.69 0.13
CA LEU A 27 -8.16 -7.79 -0.24
C LEU A 27 -8.03 -7.62 -1.76
N GLN A 28 -8.10 -8.72 -2.50
CA GLN A 28 -7.99 -8.67 -3.96
C GLN A 28 -9.10 -7.81 -4.59
N MET A 29 -10.35 -8.03 -4.15
CA MET A 29 -11.50 -7.26 -4.61
C MET A 29 -11.43 -5.79 -4.20
N PHE A 30 -10.95 -5.51 -2.99
CA PHE A 30 -10.73 -4.14 -2.52
C PHE A 30 -9.73 -3.40 -3.41
N ILE A 31 -8.59 -4.02 -3.74
CA ILE A 31 -7.56 -3.40 -4.57
C ILE A 31 -8.04 -3.20 -6.01
N THR A 32 -8.75 -4.15 -6.61
CA THR A 32 -9.28 -3.97 -7.98
C THR A 32 -10.33 -2.86 -8.05
N GLU A 33 -11.21 -2.78 -7.06
CA GLU A 33 -12.18 -1.68 -6.93
C GLU A 33 -11.49 -0.34 -6.67
N LEU A 34 -10.44 -0.30 -5.86
CA LEU A 34 -9.63 0.90 -5.62
C LEU A 34 -8.94 1.36 -6.91
N CYS A 35 -8.33 0.44 -7.66
CA CYS A 35 -7.69 0.76 -8.94
C CYS A 35 -8.72 1.31 -9.93
N THR A 36 -9.92 0.73 -9.97
CA THR A 36 -11.03 1.25 -10.80
C THR A 36 -11.45 2.65 -10.36
N LEU A 37 -11.64 2.87 -9.05
CA LEU A 37 -12.03 4.15 -8.48
C LEU A 37 -11.02 5.25 -8.79
N LEU A 38 -9.73 4.90 -8.70
CA LEU A 38 -8.62 5.80 -8.95
C LEU A 38 -8.19 5.82 -10.42
N ASP A 39 -8.89 5.11 -11.32
CA ASP A 39 -8.55 5.00 -12.75
C ASP A 39 -7.05 4.65 -12.97
N LEU A 40 -6.64 3.57 -12.31
CA LEU A 40 -5.32 2.97 -12.34
C LEU A 40 -5.32 1.66 -13.15
N PRO A 41 -4.17 1.24 -13.69
CA PRO A 41 -4.01 -0.10 -14.26
C PRO A 41 -4.45 -1.17 -13.25
N GLN A 42 -5.06 -2.25 -13.75
CA GLN A 42 -5.42 -3.39 -12.91
C GLN A 42 -4.21 -4.29 -12.68
N PRO A 43 -4.07 -4.91 -11.49
CA PRO A 43 -3.01 -5.88 -11.25
C PRO A 43 -3.09 -7.07 -12.21
N ASP A 44 -1.92 -7.52 -12.65
CA ASP A 44 -1.78 -8.68 -13.54
C ASP A 44 -2.04 -9.99 -12.78
N PRO A 45 -2.49 -11.05 -13.47
CA PRO A 45 -2.54 -12.39 -12.89
C PRO A 45 -1.12 -12.88 -12.58
N SER A 46 -0.98 -13.61 -11.46
CA SER A 46 0.31 -14.19 -11.08
C SER A 46 0.80 -15.20 -12.13
N SER A 47 2.04 -15.04 -12.58
CA SER A 47 2.77 -15.98 -13.43
C SER A 47 3.67 -16.91 -12.61
N SER A 48 4.01 -18.07 -13.18
CA SER A 48 5.00 -18.99 -12.59
C SER A 48 6.44 -18.44 -12.64
N LYS A 49 6.71 -17.44 -13.49
CA LYS A 49 8.00 -16.75 -13.57
C LYS A 49 7.99 -15.52 -12.65
N VAL A 50 8.87 -15.52 -11.65
CA VAL A 50 8.97 -14.45 -10.64
C VAL A 50 9.34 -13.08 -11.24
N GLY A 51 10.08 -13.05 -12.36
CA GLY A 51 10.44 -11.83 -13.08
C GLY A 51 9.26 -11.16 -13.80
N ASP A 52 8.23 -11.91 -14.17
CA ASP A 52 7.05 -11.40 -14.88
C ASP A 52 5.99 -10.84 -13.90
N ASN A 53 6.26 -10.94 -12.59
CA ASN A 53 5.31 -10.63 -11.53
C ASN A 53 5.51 -9.23 -10.94
N ALA A 54 5.87 -8.23 -11.76
CA ALA A 54 6.15 -6.88 -11.30
C ALA A 54 4.93 -6.20 -10.65
N TYR A 55 3.72 -6.42 -11.21
CA TYR A 55 2.47 -5.86 -10.71
C TYR A 55 1.37 -6.91 -10.54
N VAL A 56 1.64 -7.96 -9.73
CA VAL A 56 0.67 -9.03 -9.44
C VAL A 56 0.26 -9.03 -7.97
N PHE A 57 -0.87 -9.67 -7.68
CA PHE A 57 -1.22 -10.02 -6.30
C PHE A 57 -0.23 -11.06 -5.75
N GLU A 58 0.28 -10.81 -4.53
CA GLU A 58 1.16 -11.70 -3.76
C GLU A 58 2.37 -12.25 -4.57
N ARG A 59 3.27 -11.35 -5.01
CA ARG A 59 4.53 -11.74 -5.67
C ARG A 59 5.39 -12.59 -4.71
N LYS A 60 5.62 -13.85 -5.09
CA LYS A 60 6.58 -14.73 -4.38
C LYS A 60 8.00 -14.31 -4.69
N LEU A 61 8.79 -14.07 -3.65
CA LEU A 61 10.23 -13.89 -3.74
C LEU A 61 10.92 -15.24 -3.55
N THR A 62 12.07 -15.40 -4.20
CA THR A 62 12.84 -16.67 -4.20
C THR A 62 13.43 -17.00 -2.84
N GLU A 63 13.53 -16.01 -1.94
CA GLU A 63 13.94 -16.18 -0.55
C GLU A 63 12.74 -15.97 0.40
N PRO A 64 12.57 -16.81 1.43
CA PRO A 64 11.51 -16.61 2.39
C PRO A 64 11.69 -15.26 3.09
N THR A 65 10.67 -14.41 3.00
CA THR A 65 10.59 -13.21 3.83
C THR A 65 10.62 -13.64 5.29
N ALA A 66 11.67 -13.30 6.02
CA ALA A 66 11.74 -13.55 7.46
C ALA A 66 10.50 -12.96 8.16
N ASP A 67 9.87 -13.75 9.02
CA ASP A 67 8.71 -13.33 9.80
C ASP A 67 9.08 -12.10 10.65
N GLY A 68 8.34 -11.02 10.46
CA GLY A 68 8.57 -9.75 11.15
C GLY A 68 8.61 -9.95 12.66
N GLY A 69 9.72 -9.55 13.28
CA GLY A 69 9.96 -9.71 14.72
C GLY A 69 8.87 -9.08 15.58
N GLN A 70 8.56 -9.75 16.69
CA GLN A 70 7.53 -9.35 17.65
C GLN A 70 7.96 -8.07 18.40
N THR A 71 7.23 -6.98 18.23
CA THR A 71 7.38 -5.74 19.02
C THR A 71 6.24 -5.59 20.02
N GLY A 72 6.56 -5.23 21.27
CA GLY A 72 5.64 -5.12 22.41
C GLY A 72 4.75 -3.86 22.44
N SER A 73 4.33 -3.35 21.28
CA SER A 73 3.33 -2.28 21.22
C SER A 73 1.90 -2.86 21.29
N SER A 74 0.93 -2.05 21.71
CA SER A 74 -0.48 -2.47 21.75
C SER A 74 -1.01 -2.72 20.33
N GLY A 75 -2.12 -3.44 20.25
CA GLY A 75 -2.57 -4.18 19.06
C GLY A 75 -2.42 -3.48 17.70
N TRP A 76 -2.90 -2.24 17.55
CA TRP A 76 -2.88 -1.54 16.25
C TRP A 76 -1.48 -1.05 15.86
N ASP A 77 -0.74 -0.47 16.80
CA ASP A 77 0.64 -0.03 16.58
C ASP A 77 1.54 -1.23 16.25
N ALA A 78 1.32 -2.38 16.89
CA ALA A 78 2.04 -3.61 16.59
C ALA A 78 1.75 -4.13 15.17
N ALA A 79 0.49 -4.05 14.72
CA ALA A 79 0.12 -4.46 13.36
C ALA A 79 0.78 -3.58 12.29
N ILE A 80 0.81 -2.26 12.49
CA ILE A 80 1.48 -1.34 11.56
C ILE A 80 2.98 -1.61 11.53
N VAL A 81 3.61 -1.78 12.70
CA VAL A 81 5.05 -2.10 12.76
C VAL A 81 5.36 -3.42 12.06
N LYS A 82 4.55 -4.46 12.28
CA LYS A 82 4.72 -5.76 11.62
C LYS A 82 4.55 -5.66 10.10
N ALA A 83 3.48 -5.02 9.63
CA ALA A 83 3.20 -4.85 8.21
C ALA A 83 4.27 -3.99 7.51
N ARG A 84 4.78 -2.96 8.19
CA ARG A 84 5.90 -2.16 7.72
C ARG A 84 7.17 -3.00 7.61
N ASN A 85 7.55 -3.74 8.66
CA ASN A 85 8.74 -4.59 8.65
C ASN A 85 8.71 -5.60 7.49
N GLN A 86 7.54 -6.18 7.24
CA GLN A 86 7.35 -7.10 6.13
C GLN A 86 7.50 -6.40 4.77
N SER A 87 6.93 -5.21 4.61
CA SER A 87 7.03 -4.40 3.38
C SER A 87 8.47 -3.98 3.09
N GLU A 88 9.20 -3.52 4.11
CA GLU A 88 10.62 -3.19 3.98
C GLU A 88 11.46 -4.44 3.68
N ASN A 89 11.11 -5.59 4.26
CA ASN A 89 11.82 -6.83 3.98
C ASN A 89 11.59 -7.31 2.54
N TYR A 90 10.35 -7.23 2.06
CA TYR A 90 10.04 -7.46 0.65
C TYR A 90 10.85 -6.54 -0.24
N ALA A 91 10.85 -5.23 0.06
CA ALA A 91 11.60 -4.25 -0.70
C ALA A 91 13.10 -4.59 -0.74
N ARG A 92 13.67 -5.12 0.36
CA ARG A 92 15.07 -5.57 0.48
C ARG A 92 15.42 -6.83 -0.32
N LEU A 93 14.44 -7.69 -0.54
CA LEU A 93 14.62 -8.96 -1.25
C LEU A 93 14.32 -8.85 -2.76
N LEU A 94 13.91 -7.67 -3.24
CA LEU A 94 13.78 -7.42 -4.68
C LEU A 94 15.14 -7.56 -5.39
N PRO A 95 15.13 -8.09 -6.64
CA PRO A 95 16.35 -8.21 -7.43
C PRO A 95 17.06 -6.86 -7.63
N PRO A 96 18.40 -6.81 -7.65
CA PRO A 96 19.14 -5.56 -7.81
C PRO A 96 18.81 -4.79 -9.10
N GLU A 97 18.53 -5.50 -10.20
CA GLU A 97 18.16 -4.93 -11.50
C GLU A 97 16.86 -4.11 -11.46
N GLU A 98 15.98 -4.43 -10.51
CA GLU A 98 14.71 -3.75 -10.30
C GLU A 98 14.85 -2.49 -9.45
N GLY A 99 15.89 -2.43 -8.61
CA GLY A 99 16.08 -1.38 -7.61
C GLY A 99 15.01 -1.40 -6.51
N ARG A 100 15.14 -0.52 -5.53
CA ARG A 100 14.15 -0.41 -4.46
C ARG A 100 12.95 0.41 -4.92
N PRO A 101 11.72 0.08 -4.49
CA PRO A 101 10.56 0.89 -4.82
C PRO A 101 10.67 2.24 -4.10
N PRO A 102 10.27 3.35 -4.72
CA PRO A 102 10.30 4.67 -4.08
C PRO A 102 9.29 4.80 -2.93
N PHE A 103 8.26 3.94 -2.89
CA PHE A 103 7.25 3.88 -1.84
C PHE A 103 6.99 2.46 -1.36
N ILE A 104 6.69 2.32 -0.07
CA ILE A 104 5.94 1.20 0.49
C ILE A 104 4.59 1.70 0.99
N VAL A 105 3.54 0.92 0.72
CA VAL A 105 2.18 1.23 1.16
C VAL A 105 1.71 0.10 2.06
N VAL A 106 1.46 0.45 3.32
CA VAL A 106 0.98 -0.49 4.34
C VAL A 106 -0.52 -0.29 4.52
N ALA A 107 -1.31 -1.31 4.19
CA ALA A 107 -2.76 -1.29 4.40
C ALA A 107 -3.12 -2.08 5.67
N VAL A 108 -3.62 -1.40 6.72
CA VAL A 108 -4.07 -1.99 7.99
C VAL A 108 -5.35 -1.28 8.43
N GLY A 109 -6.39 -2.03 8.81
CA GLY A 109 -7.59 -1.46 9.44
C GLY A 109 -8.22 -0.31 8.65
N ARG A 110 -8.27 -0.43 7.31
CA ARG A 110 -8.85 0.54 6.35
C ARG A 110 -8.09 1.85 6.21
N SER A 111 -6.83 1.86 6.58
CA SER A 111 -5.95 2.99 6.35
C SER A 111 -4.76 2.55 5.53
N PHE A 112 -4.28 3.44 4.68
CA PHE A 112 -3.01 3.31 3.98
C PHE A 112 -1.98 4.14 4.72
N THR A 113 -0.92 3.51 5.19
CA THR A 113 0.23 4.21 5.76
C THR A 113 1.34 4.25 4.72
N LEU A 114 1.79 5.45 4.37
CA LEU A 114 2.74 5.68 3.30
C LEU A 114 4.14 5.91 3.86
N TYR A 115 5.12 5.24 3.27
CA TYR A 115 6.53 5.55 3.51
C TYR A 115 7.28 5.65 2.20
N ALA A 116 8.23 6.58 2.12
CA ALA A 116 8.99 6.88 0.92
C ALA A 116 10.50 6.69 1.15
N GLU A 117 11.21 6.29 0.10
CA GLU A 117 12.67 6.22 0.01
C GLU A 117 13.07 6.57 -1.44
N PHE A 118 13.13 7.88 -1.73
CA PHE A 118 13.28 8.36 -3.10
C PHE A 118 14.66 8.09 -3.73
N SER A 119 15.70 7.77 -2.94
CA SER A 119 17.02 7.45 -3.50
C SER A 119 17.02 6.08 -4.19
N ARG A 120 16.13 5.18 -3.77
CA ARG A 120 16.05 3.78 -4.23
C ARG A 120 17.32 2.97 -3.98
N LEU A 121 18.22 3.46 -3.13
CA LEU A 121 19.51 2.84 -2.83
C LEU A 121 19.43 1.87 -1.63
N GLY A 122 18.24 1.68 -1.05
CA GLY A 122 18.07 0.80 0.11
C GLY A 122 18.30 1.50 1.43
N GLY A 123 18.03 2.81 1.48
CA GLY A 123 17.95 3.58 2.72
C GLY A 123 16.71 3.20 3.55
N TYR A 124 16.45 4.00 4.59
CA TYR A 124 15.27 3.81 5.43
C TYR A 124 14.04 4.47 4.80
N TYR A 125 12.93 3.74 4.74
CA TYR A 125 11.65 4.33 4.37
C TYR A 125 11.17 5.27 5.47
N VAL A 126 10.87 6.52 5.11
CA VAL A 126 10.40 7.55 6.04
C VAL A 126 8.93 7.86 5.80
N ALA A 127 8.21 8.23 6.86
CA ALA A 127 6.80 8.59 6.77
C ALA A 127 6.58 9.72 5.75
N PHE A 128 5.66 9.53 4.80
CA PHE A 128 5.38 10.49 3.74
C PHE A 128 3.91 10.95 3.77
N PRO A 129 3.61 12.25 3.61
CA PRO A 129 4.55 13.36 3.40
C PRO A 129 5.29 13.76 4.68
N ASP A 130 4.75 13.38 5.84
CA ASP A 130 5.37 13.54 7.15
C ASP A 130 4.73 12.57 8.17
N ALA A 131 5.33 12.47 9.35
CA ALA A 131 4.90 11.57 10.42
C ALA A 131 3.45 11.78 10.91
N ARG A 132 2.84 12.95 10.69
CA ARG A 132 1.47 13.24 11.13
C ARG A 132 0.43 12.94 10.05
N ARG A 133 0.83 12.99 8.78
CA ARG A 133 -0.07 12.89 7.62
C ARG A 133 0.16 11.65 6.77
N HIS A 134 1.00 10.73 7.21
CA HIS A 134 1.32 9.52 6.45
C HIS A 134 0.23 8.45 6.42
N THR A 135 -0.81 8.59 7.23
CA THR A 135 -1.93 7.64 7.29
C THR A 135 -3.14 8.25 6.61
N ILE A 136 -3.59 7.60 5.53
CA ILE A 136 -4.76 7.97 4.73
C ILE A 136 -5.89 7.00 5.04
N ARG A 137 -6.96 7.50 5.64
CA ARG A 137 -8.20 6.75 5.87
C ARG A 137 -9.05 6.74 4.61
N LEU A 138 -9.90 5.73 4.44
CA LEU A 138 -10.81 5.66 3.28
C LEU A 138 -11.70 6.91 3.13
N GLU A 139 -12.14 7.51 4.23
CA GLU A 139 -12.98 8.69 4.18
C GLU A 139 -12.29 9.90 3.51
N GLN A 140 -10.96 9.92 3.51
CA GLN A 140 -10.17 10.97 2.85
C GLN A 140 -10.20 10.86 1.32
N LEU A 141 -10.69 9.75 0.75
CA LEU A 141 -10.91 9.62 -0.70
C LEU A 141 -11.99 10.57 -1.24
N ARG A 142 -12.80 11.18 -0.35
CA ARG A 142 -13.68 12.30 -0.70
C ARG A 142 -12.91 13.52 -1.19
N ASP A 143 -11.71 13.74 -0.66
CA ASP A 143 -10.83 14.82 -1.12
C ASP A 143 -10.18 14.44 -2.46
N PRO A 144 -10.42 15.21 -3.54
CA PRO A 144 -9.75 15.00 -4.82
C PRO A 144 -8.22 14.96 -4.70
N LYS A 145 -7.62 15.74 -3.79
CA LYS A 145 -6.16 15.78 -3.61
C LYS A 145 -5.60 14.46 -3.08
N THR A 146 -6.35 13.77 -2.21
CA THR A 146 -5.97 12.43 -1.73
C THR A 146 -5.98 11.43 -2.87
N ARG A 147 -6.99 11.50 -3.75
CA ARG A 147 -7.09 10.63 -4.93
C ARG A 147 -5.96 10.90 -5.92
N GLU A 148 -5.63 12.18 -6.15
CA GLU A 148 -4.50 12.59 -6.99
C GLU A 148 -3.16 12.12 -6.40
N LEU A 149 -2.97 12.23 -5.08
CA LEU A 149 -1.78 11.72 -4.40
C LEU A 149 -1.63 10.20 -4.59
N LEU A 150 -2.69 9.43 -4.33
CA LEU A 150 -2.66 7.98 -4.51
C LEU A 150 -2.42 7.58 -5.97
N ARG A 151 -2.98 8.34 -6.93
CA ARG A 151 -2.70 8.16 -8.36
C ARG A 151 -1.24 8.45 -8.70
N ALA A 152 -0.69 9.56 -8.22
CA ALA A 152 0.70 9.94 -8.46
C ALA A 152 1.66 8.90 -7.87
N LEU A 153 1.38 8.42 -6.65
CA LEU A 153 2.13 7.34 -6.01
C LEU A 153 2.17 6.07 -6.88
N TRP A 154 1.13 5.81 -7.67
CA TRP A 154 1.05 4.62 -8.53
C TRP A 154 1.64 4.80 -9.92
N LEU A 155 1.43 5.95 -10.54
CA LEU A 155 1.75 6.18 -11.96
C LEU A 155 3.11 6.86 -12.14
N ASP A 156 3.50 7.71 -11.20
CA ASP A 156 4.76 8.45 -11.23
C ASP A 156 5.21 8.79 -9.80
N PRO A 157 5.59 7.79 -8.99
CA PRO A 157 5.93 8.01 -7.58
C PRO A 157 7.08 8.98 -7.39
N LEU A 158 8.02 9.05 -8.33
CA LEU A 158 9.18 9.94 -8.24
C LEU A 158 8.81 11.42 -8.42
N SER A 159 7.64 11.74 -9.01
CA SER A 159 7.10 13.10 -9.05
C SER A 159 6.79 13.67 -7.66
N LEU A 160 6.63 12.80 -6.65
CA LEU A 160 6.33 13.19 -5.27
C LEU A 160 7.60 13.52 -4.45
N ASP A 161 8.79 13.38 -5.03
CA ASP A 161 10.04 13.69 -4.37
C ASP A 161 10.16 15.21 -4.13
N PRO A 162 10.18 15.69 -2.88
CA PRO A 162 10.25 17.12 -2.58
C PRO A 162 11.59 17.76 -3.01
N THR A 163 12.63 16.95 -3.24
CA THR A 163 13.93 17.44 -3.71
C THR A 163 13.97 17.66 -5.22
N ARG A 164 13.03 17.06 -5.97
CA ARG A 164 12.81 17.31 -7.39
C ARG A 164 12.00 18.61 -7.57
N ASN A 165 12.67 19.75 -7.43
CA ASN A 165 12.09 21.06 -7.76
C ASN A 165 11.48 21.07 -9.16
N ALA A 166 10.15 21.22 -9.28
CA ALA A 166 9.40 21.79 -10.42
C ALA A 166 9.89 21.49 -11.86
N GLY A 167 10.49 20.33 -12.10
CA GLY A 167 11.12 19.97 -13.37
C GLY A 167 10.59 18.63 -13.85
N LYS A 168 9.75 18.67 -14.89
CA LYS A 168 9.17 17.51 -15.57
C LYS A 168 10.24 16.45 -15.83
N ILE A 169 10.07 15.27 -15.25
CA ILE A 169 10.71 14.05 -15.73
C ILE A 169 9.64 13.24 -16.45
N THR A 170 9.95 12.90 -17.70
CA THR A 170 9.14 12.06 -18.57
C THR A 170 9.20 10.60 -18.11
N THR A 171 8.02 9.99 -18.12
CA THR A 171 7.62 8.62 -17.74
C THR A 171 8.58 7.51 -18.17
N ASP A 172 8.87 6.58 -17.24
CA ASP A 172 8.83 5.11 -17.48
C ASP A 172 8.92 4.30 -16.16
N ILE A 173 8.11 4.64 -15.15
CA ILE A 173 8.03 3.84 -13.91
C ILE A 173 6.57 3.69 -13.47
N ALA A 174 5.80 2.95 -14.25
CA ALA A 174 4.70 2.18 -13.70
C ALA A 174 5.20 0.75 -13.57
N GLY A 175 5.35 0.23 -12.36
CA GLY A 175 5.70 -1.19 -12.24
C GLY A 175 6.10 -1.71 -10.87
N GLN A 176 6.40 -0.88 -9.87
CA GLN A 176 6.91 -1.40 -8.59
C GLN A 176 6.31 -0.67 -7.40
N LEU A 177 5.08 -1.08 -7.06
CA LEU A 177 4.53 -0.87 -5.74
C LEU A 177 4.44 -2.21 -5.03
N ALA A 178 5.21 -2.34 -3.95
CA ALA A 178 4.99 -3.40 -2.98
C ALA A 178 3.76 -3.05 -2.16
N ILE A 179 2.58 -3.47 -2.61
CA ILE A 179 1.35 -3.37 -1.82
C ILE A 179 1.24 -4.66 -1.04
N LEU A 180 1.77 -4.64 0.17
CA LEU A 180 1.64 -5.75 1.09
C LEU A 180 0.48 -5.44 2.03
N GLY A 181 -0.70 -5.93 1.67
CA GLY A 181 -1.89 -5.82 2.51
C GLY A 181 -1.80 -6.80 3.66
N PHE A 182 -1.79 -6.29 4.90
CA PHE A 182 -2.00 -7.08 6.10
C PHE A 182 -3.38 -6.74 6.66
N LEU A 183 -4.35 -7.63 6.40
CA LEU A 183 -5.60 -7.65 7.13
C LEU A 183 -5.48 -8.80 8.12
N ASP A 184 -5.08 -8.48 9.35
CA ASP A 184 -4.82 -9.45 10.41
C ASP A 184 -6.12 -9.81 11.16
N GLU A 185 -6.36 -11.12 11.28
CA GLU A 185 -7.55 -11.72 11.90
C GLU A 185 -7.62 -11.50 13.43
N GLN A 186 -6.50 -11.18 14.09
CA GLN A 186 -6.41 -11.17 15.55
C GLN A 186 -6.86 -9.86 16.21
N LEU A 187 -6.97 -8.75 15.47
CA LEU A 187 -7.26 -7.43 16.07
C LEU A 187 -8.74 -7.06 16.12
N SER A 188 -9.57 -7.63 15.25
CA SER A 188 -11.02 -7.44 15.31
C SER A 188 -11.65 -8.08 16.56
N ALA A 189 -10.96 -9.03 17.21
CA ALA A 189 -11.45 -9.67 18.43
C ALA A 189 -11.23 -8.84 19.70
N HIS A 190 -10.30 -7.87 19.71
CA HIS A 190 -9.96 -7.08 20.91
C HIS A 190 -10.58 -5.68 20.93
N VAL A 191 -10.93 -5.11 19.77
CA VAL A 191 -11.58 -3.79 19.71
C VAL A 191 -13.08 -3.87 20.03
N SER A 192 -13.66 -5.08 20.06
CA SER A 192 -15.09 -5.28 20.34
C SER A 192 -15.43 -5.47 21.83
N GLN A 193 -14.49 -5.22 22.76
CA GLN A 193 -14.71 -5.30 24.22
C GLN A 193 -14.32 -4.03 24.99
N ILE A 194 -14.46 -2.85 24.38
CA ILE A 194 -14.46 -1.58 25.11
C ILE A 194 -15.75 -0.83 24.80
#